data_AF-A0A4V5TR93-F1
#
_entry.id   AF-A0A4V5TR93-F1
#
_cell.length_a   1.000
_cell.length_b   1.000
_cell.length_c   1.000
_cell.angle_alpha   90.00
_cell.angle_beta   90.00
_cell.angle_gamma   90.00
#
_symmetry.space_group_name_H-M   'P 1'
#
loop_
_entity.id
_entity.type
_entity.pdbx_description
1 polymer ?
#
loop_
_entity_poly.entity_id
_entity_poly.type
_entity_poly.pdbx_seq_one_letter_code
_entity_poly.pdbx_strand_id
1 'polypeptide(L)'
;MSEDFDRLKKIGVQKIHEKTHIARTHIEAIFNENFEGMGSVQLVGFISILEREYGLDLSDLKSRAREHFKSQKTLEESAKKVKIFAASKKKRESTLTYLLIGLALLFTLLYFASRAPQSETIDIKEELTPALSVISDGNNDSALDTNSSQDGLMESTGVEEEIVIEPEVKPLSFKIMPKTKVWLGYIDLSDYKKRQTTFANELELNATKNWLLSFGHGHINIEINGEVTEFKDPKTVRFSYIDSELKEIGFDEFKRLNRGNGW
;
A
#
# COMPACT_ATOMS: atom_id res chain seq x y z
N MET A 1 -22.38 25.96 -16.77
CA MET A 1 -23.09 24.77 -17.27
C MET A 1 -24.21 25.25 -18.17
N SER A 2 -24.66 24.47 -19.15
CA SER A 2 -25.87 24.79 -19.91
C SER A 2 -27.12 24.59 -19.04
N GLU A 3 -28.14 25.43 -19.24
CA GLU A 3 -29.43 25.31 -18.55
C GLU A 3 -30.06 23.92 -18.76
N ASP A 4 -29.88 23.35 -19.95
CA ASP A 4 -30.34 22.02 -20.32
C ASP A 4 -29.65 20.88 -19.55
N PHE A 5 -28.40 21.04 -19.13
CA PHE A 5 -27.74 20.07 -18.25
C PHE A 5 -28.34 20.11 -16.83
N ASP A 6 -28.70 21.30 -16.33
CA ASP A 6 -29.38 21.44 -15.04
C ASP A 6 -30.86 21.00 -15.11
N ARG A 7 -31.52 21.15 -16.26
CA ARG A 7 -32.82 20.53 -16.55
C ARG A 7 -32.71 19.00 -16.53
N LEU A 8 -31.67 18.42 -17.14
CA LEU A 8 -31.42 16.97 -17.10
C LEU A 8 -31.18 16.49 -15.65
N LYS A 9 -30.38 17.21 -14.85
CA LYS A 9 -30.17 16.90 -13.42
C LYS A 9 -31.47 16.89 -12.62
N LYS A 10 -32.39 17.82 -12.88
CA LYS A 10 -33.73 17.88 -12.24
C LYS A 10 -34.65 16.70 -12.59
N ILE A 11 -34.42 15.98 -13.71
CA ILE A 11 -35.18 14.77 -14.07
C ILE A 11 -34.77 13.58 -13.18
N GLY A 12 -33.51 13.53 -12.75
CA GLY A 12 -33.00 12.55 -11.80
C GLY A 12 -32.58 11.21 -12.41
N VAL A 13 -31.56 10.60 -11.80
CA VAL A 13 -30.88 9.37 -12.26
C VAL A 13 -31.85 8.22 -12.53
N GLN A 14 -32.80 7.96 -11.61
CA GLN A 14 -33.74 6.84 -11.71
C GLN A 14 -34.64 6.94 -12.95
N LYS A 15 -35.25 8.11 -13.19
CA LYS A 15 -36.16 8.36 -14.30
C LYS A 15 -35.46 8.39 -15.66
N ILE A 16 -34.18 8.77 -15.67
CA ILE A 16 -33.32 8.67 -16.86
C ILE A 16 -32.97 7.21 -17.15
N HIS A 17 -32.63 6.42 -16.12
CA HIS A 17 -32.36 4.99 -16.27
C HIS A 17 -33.58 4.24 -16.84
N GLU A 18 -34.76 4.48 -16.28
CA GLU A 18 -36.03 3.87 -16.74
C GLU A 18 -36.34 4.18 -18.21
N LYS A 19 -36.16 5.42 -18.67
CA LYS A 19 -36.43 5.78 -20.07
C LYS A 19 -35.32 5.30 -21.02
N THR A 20 -34.07 5.57 -20.68
CA THR A 20 -32.94 5.41 -21.62
C THR A 20 -32.27 4.04 -21.57
N HIS A 21 -32.55 3.24 -20.54
CA HIS A 21 -31.87 1.98 -20.21
C HIS A 21 -30.35 2.12 -19.96
N ILE A 22 -29.81 3.33 -19.93
CA ILE A 22 -28.43 3.62 -19.51
C ILE A 22 -28.33 3.32 -18.00
N ALA A 23 -27.29 2.59 -17.57
CA ALA A 23 -27.13 2.21 -16.17
C ALA A 23 -27.01 3.45 -15.24
N ARG A 24 -27.61 3.39 -14.04
CA ARG A 24 -27.63 4.50 -13.07
C ARG A 24 -26.23 5.07 -12.77
N THR A 25 -25.24 4.20 -12.58
CA THR A 25 -23.83 4.57 -12.38
C THR A 25 -23.23 5.39 -13.52
N HIS A 26 -23.66 5.15 -14.78
CA HIS A 26 -23.21 5.94 -15.92
C HIS A 26 -23.92 7.30 -16.01
N ILE A 27 -25.15 7.42 -15.52
CA ILE A 27 -25.87 8.70 -15.44
C ILE A 27 -25.31 9.55 -14.28
N GLU A 28 -25.01 8.93 -13.14
CA GLU A 28 -24.30 9.54 -12.01
C GLU A 28 -22.90 10.04 -12.42
N ALA A 29 -22.15 9.21 -13.15
CA ALA A 29 -20.87 9.59 -13.76
C ALA A 29 -21.00 10.82 -14.67
N ILE A 30 -22.03 10.87 -15.52
CA ILE A 30 -22.32 12.02 -16.39
C ILE A 30 -22.69 13.28 -15.59
N PHE A 31 -23.51 13.16 -14.54
CA PHE A 31 -23.95 14.30 -13.71
C PHE A 31 -22.80 14.93 -12.91
N ASN A 32 -21.85 14.10 -12.47
CA ASN A 32 -20.67 14.49 -11.70
C ASN A 32 -19.44 14.80 -12.60
N GLU A 33 -19.59 14.71 -13.93
CA GLU A 33 -18.53 14.87 -14.94
C GLU A 33 -17.30 13.97 -14.70
N ASN A 34 -17.52 12.80 -14.09
CA ASN A 34 -16.51 11.79 -13.81
C ASN A 34 -16.57 10.70 -14.89
N PHE A 35 -15.72 10.80 -15.91
CA PHE A 35 -15.77 9.94 -17.09
C PHE A 35 -14.86 8.70 -17.02
N GLU A 36 -14.19 8.48 -15.88
CA GLU A 36 -13.02 7.59 -15.75
C GLU A 36 -13.36 6.09 -15.88
N GLY A 37 -14.61 5.72 -15.61
CA GLY A 37 -15.16 4.37 -15.79
C GLY A 37 -15.89 4.15 -17.12
N MET A 38 -15.65 5.00 -18.14
CA MET A 38 -16.41 5.00 -19.39
C MET A 38 -15.53 5.25 -20.61
N GLY A 39 -15.78 4.56 -21.73
CA GLY A 39 -15.07 4.84 -22.98
C GLY A 39 -15.53 6.14 -23.65
N SER A 40 -14.64 6.86 -24.33
CA SER A 40 -14.99 8.12 -25.04
C SER A 40 -16.18 7.97 -26.01
N VAL A 41 -16.20 6.87 -26.78
CA VAL A 41 -17.30 6.54 -27.71
C VAL A 41 -18.61 6.27 -26.96
N GLN A 42 -18.53 5.56 -25.83
CA GLN A 42 -19.68 5.23 -24.98
C GLN A 42 -20.28 6.49 -24.35
N LEU A 43 -19.45 7.40 -23.84
CA LEU A 43 -19.91 8.68 -23.28
C LEU A 43 -20.58 9.57 -24.33
N VAL A 44 -19.96 9.75 -25.50
CA VAL A 44 -20.56 10.52 -26.60
C VAL A 44 -21.86 9.87 -27.09
N GLY A 45 -21.93 8.53 -27.08
CA GLY A 45 -23.16 7.78 -27.35
C GLY A 45 -24.27 8.05 -26.34
N PHE A 46 -23.99 7.91 -25.04
CA PHE A 46 -24.94 8.19 -23.97
C PHE A 46 -25.43 9.64 -23.97
N ILE A 47 -24.54 10.63 -24.16
CA ILE A 47 -24.95 12.04 -24.30
C ILE A 47 -25.89 12.21 -25.51
N SER A 48 -25.61 11.55 -26.64
CA SER A 48 -26.48 11.62 -27.83
C SER A 48 -27.84 10.92 -27.65
N ILE A 49 -27.93 9.92 -26.77
CA ILE A 49 -29.21 9.33 -26.34
C ILE A 49 -29.96 10.34 -25.46
N LEU A 50 -29.28 10.98 -24.49
CA LEU A 50 -29.89 11.94 -23.58
C LEU A 50 -30.43 13.19 -24.30
N GLU A 51 -29.70 13.72 -25.27
CA GLU A 51 -30.17 14.79 -26.17
C GLU A 51 -31.47 14.39 -26.89
N ARG A 52 -31.48 13.21 -27.53
CA ARG A 52 -32.63 12.70 -28.30
C ARG A 52 -33.85 12.40 -27.42
N GLU A 53 -33.65 11.74 -26.29
CA GLU A 53 -34.75 11.31 -25.43
C GLU A 53 -35.38 12.45 -24.61
N TYR A 54 -34.71 13.59 -24.46
CA TYR A 54 -35.23 14.71 -23.68
C TYR A 54 -35.39 16.03 -24.46
N GLY A 55 -34.92 16.11 -25.70
CA GLY A 55 -34.99 17.33 -26.52
C GLY A 55 -34.14 18.46 -25.92
N LEU A 56 -32.93 18.11 -25.48
CA LEU A 56 -31.99 18.99 -24.76
C LEU A 56 -30.69 19.18 -25.55
N ASP A 57 -30.11 20.38 -25.53
CA ASP A 57 -28.77 20.62 -26.03
C ASP A 57 -27.71 20.33 -24.97
N LEU A 58 -26.94 19.27 -25.20
CA LEU A 58 -25.80 18.86 -24.39
C LEU A 58 -24.46 19.02 -25.13
N SER A 59 -24.40 19.84 -26.19
CA SER A 59 -23.19 20.08 -27.01
C SER A 59 -22.00 20.60 -26.19
N ASP A 60 -22.26 21.41 -25.15
CA ASP A 60 -21.28 21.88 -24.16
C ASP A 60 -20.64 20.70 -23.39
N LEU A 61 -21.47 19.85 -22.79
CA LEU A 61 -21.05 18.62 -22.11
C LEU A 61 -20.34 17.64 -23.06
N LYS A 62 -20.86 17.47 -24.28
CA LYS A 62 -20.26 16.64 -25.35
C LYS A 62 -18.88 17.17 -25.79
N SER A 63 -18.65 18.48 -25.67
CA SER A 63 -17.35 19.09 -25.97
C SER A 63 -16.35 18.86 -24.84
N ARG A 64 -16.73 19.11 -23.57
CA ARG A 64 -15.89 18.77 -22.39
C ARG A 64 -15.52 17.29 -22.35
N ALA A 65 -16.48 16.41 -22.64
CA ALA A 65 -16.26 14.97 -22.78
C ALA A 65 -15.17 14.63 -23.83
N ARG A 66 -15.21 15.27 -25.00
CA ARG A 66 -14.20 15.07 -26.06
C ARG A 66 -12.84 15.62 -25.65
N GLU A 67 -12.79 16.76 -24.97
CA GLU A 67 -11.54 17.38 -24.51
C GLU A 67 -10.85 16.53 -23.43
N HIS A 68 -11.60 15.99 -22.47
CA HIS A 68 -11.11 15.06 -21.45
C HIS A 68 -10.39 13.85 -22.06
N PHE A 69 -11.02 13.19 -23.05
CA PHE A 69 -10.40 12.05 -23.71
C PHE A 69 -9.33 12.43 -24.74
N LYS A 70 -9.37 13.64 -25.31
CA LYS A 70 -8.30 14.15 -26.19
C LYS A 70 -7.02 14.41 -25.41
N SER A 71 -7.09 15.01 -24.22
CA SER A 71 -5.91 15.26 -23.38
C SER A 71 -5.29 13.95 -22.89
N GLN A 72 -6.09 13.02 -22.34
CA GLN A 72 -5.63 11.68 -21.97
C GLN A 72 -4.99 10.94 -23.17
N LYS A 73 -5.63 10.97 -24.35
CA LYS A 73 -5.07 10.34 -25.56
C LYS A 73 -3.74 10.96 -26.01
N THR A 74 -3.61 12.29 -26.00
CA THR A 74 -2.34 12.96 -26.36
C THR A 74 -1.23 12.65 -25.35
N LEU A 75 -1.56 12.49 -24.05
CA LEU A 75 -0.61 12.06 -23.03
C LEU A 75 -0.18 10.59 -23.22
N GLU A 76 -1.12 9.67 -23.46
CA GLU A 76 -0.78 8.27 -23.77
C GLU A 76 0.00 8.13 -25.08
N GLU A 77 -0.35 8.86 -26.14
CA GLU A 77 0.39 8.87 -27.41
C GLU A 77 1.80 9.46 -27.26
N SER A 78 1.97 10.53 -26.47
CA SER A 78 3.29 11.09 -26.15
C SER A 78 4.14 10.11 -25.33
N ALA A 79 3.60 9.54 -24.25
CA ALA A 79 4.28 8.55 -23.43
C ALA A 79 4.62 7.26 -24.20
N LYS A 80 3.74 6.83 -25.11
CA LYS A 80 3.96 5.69 -26.02
C LYS A 80 5.01 6.01 -27.08
N LYS A 81 5.03 7.23 -27.63
CA LYS A 81 6.09 7.70 -28.55
C LYS A 81 7.45 7.73 -27.85
N VAL A 82 7.54 8.26 -26.63
CA VAL A 82 8.77 8.22 -25.82
C VAL A 82 9.23 6.78 -25.59
N LYS A 83 8.32 5.85 -25.27
CA LYS A 83 8.63 4.42 -25.10
C LYS A 83 9.02 3.68 -26.40
N ILE A 84 8.58 4.13 -27.57
CA ILE A 84 8.93 3.54 -28.87
C ILE A 84 10.26 4.06 -29.41
N PHE A 85 10.58 5.35 -29.19
CA PHE A 85 11.87 5.93 -29.61
C PHE A 85 13.00 5.77 -28.57
N ALA A 86 12.69 5.33 -27.35
CA ALA A 86 13.68 4.82 -26.42
C ALA A 86 14.19 3.44 -26.88
N ALA A 87 15.25 3.43 -27.70
CA ALA A 87 15.97 2.21 -28.07
C ALA A 87 16.27 1.39 -26.80
N SER A 88 15.93 0.10 -26.82
CA SER A 88 15.96 -0.75 -25.63
C SER A 88 17.37 -0.90 -25.07
N LYS A 89 17.69 -0.13 -24.02
CA LYS A 89 18.94 -0.26 -23.28
C LYS A 89 18.95 -1.64 -22.60
N LYS A 90 19.53 -2.63 -23.29
CA LYS A 90 19.83 -3.97 -22.77
C LYS A 90 20.44 -3.81 -21.38
N LYS A 91 19.73 -4.30 -20.36
CA LYS A 91 20.15 -4.23 -18.96
C LYS A 91 21.51 -4.91 -18.85
N ARG A 92 22.57 -4.12 -18.67
CA ARG A 92 23.93 -4.63 -18.47
C ARG A 92 24.02 -5.09 -17.02
N GLU A 93 23.73 -6.38 -16.80
CA GLU A 93 23.96 -7.03 -15.51
C GLU A 93 25.36 -6.74 -15.00
N SER A 94 25.50 -6.63 -13.68
CA SER A 94 26.50 -5.77 -13.03
C SER A 94 27.92 -6.35 -12.97
N THR A 95 28.43 -6.92 -14.06
CA THR A 95 29.78 -7.52 -14.13
C THR A 95 30.90 -6.57 -13.67
N LEU A 96 30.73 -5.25 -13.82
CA LEU A 96 31.65 -4.25 -13.29
C LEU A 96 31.65 -4.13 -11.76
N THR A 97 30.54 -4.38 -11.06
CA THR A 97 30.53 -4.35 -9.58
C THR A 97 31.27 -5.57 -9.03
N TYR A 98 31.02 -6.75 -9.60
CA TYR A 98 31.77 -7.97 -9.25
C TYR A 98 33.27 -7.86 -9.58
N LEU A 99 33.63 -7.21 -10.70
CA LEU A 99 35.02 -6.91 -11.04
C LEU A 99 35.70 -6.01 -9.98
N LEU A 100 35.02 -4.94 -9.54
CA LEU A 100 35.55 -4.03 -8.52
C LEU A 100 35.65 -4.70 -7.14
N ILE A 101 34.67 -5.51 -6.76
CA ILE A 101 34.70 -6.29 -5.51
C ILE A 101 35.86 -7.30 -5.54
N GLY A 102 36.04 -8.02 -6.64
CA GLY A 102 37.16 -8.96 -6.81
C GLY A 102 38.53 -8.26 -6.77
N LEU A 103 38.65 -7.08 -7.40
CA LEU A 103 39.89 -6.29 -7.37
C LEU A 103 40.19 -5.74 -5.96
N ALA A 104 39.17 -5.30 -5.22
CA ALA A 104 39.32 -4.86 -3.83
C ALA A 104 39.78 -6.01 -2.93
N LEU A 105 39.16 -7.19 -3.05
CA LEU A 105 39.58 -8.40 -2.33
C LEU A 105 41.04 -8.77 -2.65
N LEU A 106 41.43 -8.76 -3.93
CA LEU A 106 42.81 -9.02 -4.35
C LEU A 106 43.80 -8.03 -3.71
N PHE A 107 43.47 -6.73 -3.70
CA PHE A 107 44.31 -5.71 -3.04
C PHE A 107 44.41 -5.91 -1.52
N THR A 108 43.32 -6.28 -0.84
CA THR A 108 43.39 -6.58 0.61
C THR A 108 44.25 -7.80 0.90
N LEU A 109 44.18 -8.84 0.05
CA LEU A 109 44.99 -10.06 0.20
C LEU A 109 46.48 -9.78 -0.04
N LEU A 110 46.81 -8.98 -1.07
CA LEU A 110 48.18 -8.54 -1.36
C LEU A 110 48.75 -7.64 -0.25
N TYR A 111 47.94 -6.76 0.33
CA TYR A 111 48.34 -5.93 1.48
C TYR A 111 48.66 -6.79 2.71
N PHE A 112 47.85 -7.82 2.98
CA PHE A 112 48.08 -8.74 4.10
C PHE A 112 49.28 -9.65 3.87
N ALA A 113 49.46 -10.18 2.65
CA ALA A 113 50.64 -10.97 2.27
C ALA A 113 51.93 -10.14 2.39
N SER A 114 51.88 -8.85 2.03
CA SER A 114 52.99 -7.89 2.20
C SER A 114 53.28 -7.50 3.65
N ARG A 115 52.45 -7.96 4.60
CA ARG A 115 52.60 -7.78 6.06
C ARG A 115 52.93 -9.09 6.78
N ALA A 116 52.90 -10.23 6.10
CA ALA A 116 53.11 -11.54 6.70
C ALA A 116 54.61 -11.78 6.97
N PRO A 117 55.05 -12.02 8.22
CA PRO A 117 56.40 -12.50 8.49
C PRO A 117 56.55 -13.93 7.94
N GLN A 118 57.70 -14.22 7.34
CA GLN A 118 58.04 -15.58 6.90
C GLN A 118 58.18 -16.50 8.12
N SER A 119 57.31 -17.51 8.24
CA SER A 119 57.42 -18.55 9.25
C SER A 119 58.32 -19.68 8.75
N GLU A 120 59.39 -19.97 9.49
CA GLU A 120 60.31 -21.06 9.17
C GLU A 120 59.62 -22.44 9.28
N THR A 121 60.03 -23.38 8.41
CA THR A 121 59.54 -24.76 8.42
C THR A 121 60.19 -25.55 9.54
N ILE A 122 59.39 -26.29 10.32
CA ILE A 122 59.89 -27.26 11.32
C ILE A 122 59.33 -28.64 10.99
N ASP A 123 60.19 -29.66 11.04
CA ASP A 123 59.86 -31.05 10.76
C ASP A 123 58.82 -31.63 11.72
N ILE A 124 57.95 -32.50 11.18
CA ILE A 124 57.05 -33.33 11.99
C ILE A 124 57.80 -34.62 12.39
N LYS A 125 57.79 -34.92 13.69
CA LYS A 125 58.08 -36.26 14.19
C LYS A 125 57.01 -36.70 15.20
N GLU A 126 56.75 -38.01 15.22
CA GLU A 126 55.54 -38.67 15.70
C GLU A 126 55.80 -39.45 17.01
N GLU A 127 54.86 -39.38 17.98
CA GLU A 127 54.55 -40.49 18.91
C GLU A 127 53.20 -40.28 19.65
N LEU A 128 52.67 -41.33 20.30
CA LEU A 128 51.27 -41.40 20.77
C LEU A 128 51.10 -41.76 22.27
N THR A 129 50.42 -40.89 23.04
CA THR A 129 49.55 -41.23 24.22
C THR A 129 50.26 -41.89 25.45
N PRO A 130 49.58 -42.29 26.57
CA PRO A 130 48.24 -41.95 27.13
C PRO A 130 48.22 -41.55 28.65
N ALA A 131 47.00 -41.32 29.18
CA ALA A 131 46.52 -41.64 30.56
C ALA A 131 46.56 -40.60 31.73
N LEU A 132 45.69 -40.86 32.73
CA LEU A 132 45.30 -40.04 33.91
C LEU A 132 45.89 -40.55 35.25
N SER A 133 45.85 -39.72 36.30
CA SER A 133 45.56 -40.11 37.71
C SER A 133 45.04 -38.84 38.47
N VAL A 134 43.95 -38.82 39.27
CA VAL A 134 43.57 -39.59 40.50
C VAL A 134 44.47 -39.21 41.69
N ILE A 135 44.00 -38.82 42.89
CA ILE A 135 42.69 -38.91 43.62
C ILE A 135 42.11 -37.50 43.96
N SER A 136 41.01 -37.22 44.69
CA SER A 136 39.98 -37.94 45.50
C SER A 136 38.62 -37.15 45.41
N ASP A 137 37.41 -37.53 45.85
CA ASP A 137 36.78 -38.35 46.93
C ASP A 137 36.34 -37.59 48.23
N GLY A 138 35.11 -37.87 48.72
CA GLY A 138 34.54 -37.40 50.00
C GLY A 138 32.99 -37.44 50.00
N ASN A 139 32.36 -38.46 50.62
CA ASN A 139 31.04 -38.96 50.17
C ASN A 139 29.92 -39.01 51.25
N ASN A 140 28.67 -39.18 50.78
CA ASN A 140 27.46 -39.75 51.44
C ASN A 140 26.57 -38.96 52.45
N ASP A 141 25.42 -38.51 51.95
CA ASP A 141 24.05 -39.07 52.15
C ASP A 141 23.28 -39.15 53.51
N SER A 142 22.08 -38.52 53.49
CA SER A 142 20.72 -38.94 53.93
C SER A 142 20.42 -39.69 55.26
N ALA A 143 19.46 -39.13 56.04
CA ALA A 143 18.28 -39.82 56.60
C ALA A 143 17.19 -38.84 57.14
N LEU A 144 15.94 -39.30 57.30
CA LEU A 144 14.75 -38.52 57.75
C LEU A 144 14.62 -38.45 59.30
N ASP A 145 13.85 -37.49 59.86
CA ASP A 145 12.47 -37.77 60.35
C ASP A 145 11.60 -36.59 60.90
N THR A 146 10.28 -36.69 60.64
CA THR A 146 9.10 -36.34 61.49
C THR A 146 8.90 -34.96 62.18
N ASN A 147 8.10 -34.10 61.52
CA ASN A 147 6.80 -33.50 61.93
C ASN A 147 6.62 -32.24 62.88
N SER A 148 5.63 -31.41 62.50
CA SER A 148 4.82 -30.39 63.21
C SER A 148 5.40 -29.42 64.27
N SER A 149 5.32 -28.12 63.94
CA SER A 149 4.57 -27.11 64.72
C SER A 149 4.17 -25.92 63.82
N GLN A 150 3.21 -25.08 64.26
CA GLN A 150 2.47 -24.14 63.40
C GLN A 150 2.50 -22.71 63.95
N ASP A 151 3.20 -21.81 63.25
CA ASP A 151 3.00 -20.34 63.16
C ASP A 151 4.08 -19.77 62.21
N GLY A 152 3.96 -18.59 61.60
CA GLY A 152 2.85 -17.63 61.61
C GLY A 152 3.26 -16.32 60.93
N LEU A 153 2.79 -16.08 59.70
CA LEU A 153 3.12 -14.97 58.79
C LEU A 153 4.59 -14.90 58.29
N MET A 154 4.72 -14.51 57.02
CA MET A 154 6.00 -14.20 56.36
C MET A 154 6.09 -12.69 56.12
N GLU A 155 7.23 -12.09 56.42
CA GLU A 155 7.63 -10.79 55.87
C GLU A 155 8.94 -11.02 55.11
N SER A 156 8.92 -10.83 53.79
CA SER A 156 10.10 -11.00 52.94
C SER A 156 10.49 -9.67 52.33
N THR A 157 11.72 -9.24 52.61
CA THR A 157 12.44 -8.25 51.82
C THR A 157 12.36 -8.62 50.33
N GLY A 158 12.16 -7.62 49.48
CA GLY A 158 12.02 -7.83 48.03
C GLY A 158 13.35 -7.94 47.29
N VAL A 159 13.24 -8.19 45.98
CA VAL A 159 14.29 -8.03 44.96
C VAL A 159 13.67 -7.23 43.81
N GLU A 160 14.48 -6.44 43.12
CA GLU A 160 14.05 -5.64 41.97
C GLU A 160 13.62 -6.55 40.79
N GLU A 161 12.53 -6.19 40.11
CA GLU A 161 12.16 -6.79 38.83
C GLU A 161 12.16 -5.71 37.74
N GLU A 162 12.73 -6.04 36.58
CA GLU A 162 13.20 -5.09 35.58
C GLU A 162 12.02 -4.49 34.78
N ILE A 163 11.96 -3.16 34.67
CA ILE A 163 10.91 -2.48 33.90
C ILE A 163 11.17 -2.67 32.40
N VAL A 164 10.65 -3.77 31.86
CA VAL A 164 10.55 -3.99 30.42
C VAL A 164 9.60 -2.94 29.85
N ILE A 165 10.16 -1.93 29.17
CA ILE A 165 9.38 -0.98 28.38
C ILE A 165 8.90 -1.71 27.12
N GLU A 166 7.75 -2.36 27.23
CA GLU A 166 6.99 -2.80 26.05
C GLU A 166 6.67 -1.55 25.21
N PRO A 167 7.10 -1.48 23.93
CA PRO A 167 6.84 -0.31 23.10
C PRO A 167 5.33 -0.17 22.89
N GLU A 168 4.80 1.04 23.00
CA GLU A 168 3.37 1.32 22.82
C GLU A 168 2.90 0.91 21.42
N VAL A 169 2.41 -0.33 21.27
CA VAL A 169 1.92 -0.87 20.00
C VAL A 169 0.55 -0.23 19.72
N LYS A 170 0.58 0.97 19.15
CA LYS A 170 -0.62 1.71 18.75
C LYS A 170 -1.57 0.78 17.98
N PRO A 171 -2.86 0.73 18.35
CA PRO A 171 -3.80 -0.21 17.76
C PRO A 171 -3.89 0.01 16.25
N LEU A 172 -3.56 -1.03 15.48
CA LEU A 172 -3.47 -1.00 14.02
C LEU A 172 -4.85 -0.68 13.43
N SER A 173 -5.02 0.56 12.99
CA SER A 173 -6.33 1.18 12.74
C SER A 173 -6.31 1.95 11.42
N PHE A 174 -7.44 1.93 10.70
CA PHE A 174 -7.65 2.69 9.47
C PHE A 174 -9.14 3.09 9.42
N LYS A 175 -9.45 4.30 9.86
CA LYS A 175 -10.79 4.89 9.81
C LYS A 175 -10.86 5.98 8.75
N ILE A 176 -12.02 6.10 8.11
CA ILE A 176 -12.31 7.14 7.12
C ILE A 176 -13.54 7.91 7.60
N MET A 177 -13.40 9.22 7.77
CA MET A 177 -14.41 10.11 8.37
C MET A 177 -14.78 11.21 7.36
N PRO A 178 -15.88 11.07 6.60
CA PRO A 178 -16.31 12.04 5.60
C PRO A 178 -17.02 13.24 6.24
N LYS A 179 -16.72 14.45 5.75
CA LYS A 179 -17.37 15.70 6.23
C LYS A 179 -18.75 15.91 5.62
N THR A 180 -18.96 15.34 4.45
CA THR A 180 -20.21 15.30 3.69
C THR A 180 -20.37 13.92 3.08
N LYS A 181 -21.61 13.44 2.88
CA LYS A 181 -21.89 12.10 2.36
C LYS A 181 -21.11 11.81 1.08
N VAL A 182 -20.12 10.91 1.17
CA VAL A 182 -19.18 10.60 0.08
C VAL A 182 -19.47 9.21 -0.49
N TRP A 183 -19.24 9.04 -1.79
CA TRP A 183 -19.10 7.72 -2.41
C TRP A 183 -17.62 7.30 -2.40
N LEU A 184 -17.35 6.07 -2.01
CA LEU A 184 -16.03 5.45 -1.99
C LEU A 184 -16.06 4.15 -2.78
N GLY A 185 -15.16 4.05 -3.75
CA GLY A 185 -14.68 2.80 -4.29
C GLY A 185 -13.43 2.31 -3.54
N TYR A 186 -13.41 1.04 -3.12
CA TYR A 186 -12.26 0.41 -2.47
C TYR A 186 -11.95 -0.98 -3.05
N ILE A 187 -10.68 -1.26 -3.32
CA ILE A 187 -10.17 -2.56 -3.81
C ILE A 187 -9.16 -3.09 -2.80
N ASP A 188 -9.34 -4.35 -2.40
CA ASP A 188 -8.37 -5.14 -1.65
C ASP A 188 -7.31 -5.66 -2.65
N LEU A 189 -6.03 -5.31 -2.45
CA LEU A 189 -4.94 -5.70 -3.35
C LEU A 189 -4.53 -7.17 -3.23
N SER A 190 -5.16 -7.97 -2.36
CA SER A 190 -5.04 -9.44 -2.38
C SER A 190 -6.00 -10.08 -3.39
N ASP A 191 -7.26 -9.67 -3.42
CA ASP A 191 -8.30 -10.30 -4.27
C ASP A 191 -8.73 -9.49 -5.50
N TYR A 192 -8.29 -8.23 -5.60
CA TYR A 192 -8.59 -7.27 -6.67
C TYR A 192 -10.09 -7.07 -6.94
N LYS A 193 -10.97 -7.44 -5.99
CA LYS A 193 -12.42 -7.24 -6.15
C LYS A 193 -12.78 -5.79 -5.81
N LYS A 194 -13.29 -5.08 -6.80
CA LYS A 194 -13.91 -3.77 -6.63
C LYS A 194 -15.11 -3.87 -5.70
N ARG A 195 -15.10 -3.06 -4.64
CA ARG A 195 -16.21 -2.85 -3.69
C ARG A 195 -16.53 -1.35 -3.69
N GLN A 196 -17.77 -0.98 -3.42
CA GLN A 196 -18.16 0.43 -3.33
C GLN A 196 -19.24 0.65 -2.27
N THR A 197 -19.28 1.84 -1.69
CA THR A 197 -20.28 2.27 -0.71
C THR A 197 -20.50 3.78 -0.79
N THR A 198 -21.60 4.27 -0.23
CA THR A 198 -21.87 5.72 -0.09
C THR A 198 -22.31 6.01 1.34
N PHE A 199 -21.49 6.75 2.09
CA PHE A 199 -21.54 6.83 3.55
C PHE A 199 -21.29 8.26 4.05
N ALA A 200 -21.76 8.54 5.26
CA ALA A 200 -21.72 9.88 5.87
C ALA A 200 -21.22 9.90 7.33
N ASN A 201 -21.04 8.71 7.92
CA ASN A 201 -20.45 8.50 9.25
C ASN A 201 -19.03 7.92 9.05
N GLU A 202 -18.35 7.50 10.12
CA GLU A 202 -17.09 6.76 9.97
C GLU A 202 -17.26 5.44 9.19
N LEU A 203 -16.18 5.00 8.54
CA LEU A 203 -16.02 3.67 7.93
C LEU A 203 -14.65 3.14 8.29
N GLU A 204 -14.59 1.93 8.83
CA GLU A 204 -13.33 1.25 9.15
C GLU A 204 -12.92 0.32 8.00
N LEU A 205 -11.62 0.28 7.71
CA LEU A 205 -10.99 -0.71 6.83
C LEU A 205 -9.99 -1.55 7.62
N ASN A 206 -9.76 -2.79 7.19
CA ASN A 206 -8.75 -3.63 7.82
C ASN A 206 -7.36 -3.13 7.46
N ALA A 207 -6.67 -2.54 8.43
CA ALA A 207 -5.35 -1.93 8.29
C ALA A 207 -4.19 -2.94 8.05
N THR A 208 -4.41 -4.26 8.20
CA THR A 208 -3.41 -5.28 7.79
C THR A 208 -3.40 -5.54 6.28
N LYS A 209 -4.33 -4.94 5.52
CA LYS A 209 -4.49 -5.16 4.08
C LYS A 209 -4.04 -3.95 3.28
N ASN A 210 -3.44 -4.21 2.11
CA ASN A 210 -3.13 -3.17 1.14
C ASN A 210 -4.38 -2.83 0.32
N TRP A 211 -4.72 -1.54 0.21
CA TRP A 211 -5.93 -1.02 -0.42
C TRP A 211 -5.64 -0.03 -1.54
N LEU A 212 -6.52 -0.01 -2.54
CA LEU A 212 -6.69 1.11 -3.46
C LEU A 212 -8.05 1.77 -3.23
N LEU A 213 -8.05 3.07 -2.98
CA LEU A 213 -9.25 3.87 -2.70
C LEU A 213 -9.47 4.93 -3.79
N SER A 214 -10.73 5.18 -4.13
CA SER A 214 -11.16 6.27 -5.01
C SER A 214 -12.43 6.91 -4.44
N PHE A 215 -12.34 8.15 -3.99
CA PHE A 215 -13.45 8.92 -3.43
C PHE A 215 -14.09 9.82 -4.48
N GLY A 216 -15.40 10.06 -4.38
CA GLY A 216 -16.08 11.03 -5.24
C GLY A 216 -15.71 12.49 -4.94
N HIS A 217 -15.30 12.79 -3.69
CA HIS A 217 -14.74 14.08 -3.28
C HIS A 217 -13.72 13.91 -2.14
N GLY A 218 -12.74 14.80 -2.05
CA GLY A 218 -11.72 14.82 -1.00
C GLY A 218 -12.10 15.53 0.30
N HIS A 219 -13.37 15.90 0.54
CA HIS A 219 -13.83 16.43 1.84
C HIS A 219 -13.95 15.32 2.91
N ILE A 220 -12.82 14.75 3.30
CA ILE A 220 -12.70 13.61 4.23
C ILE A 220 -11.54 13.84 5.21
N ASN A 221 -11.57 13.16 6.34
CA ASN A 221 -10.39 12.89 7.18
C ASN A 221 -10.09 11.38 7.11
N ILE A 222 -8.84 10.99 7.20
CA ILE A 222 -8.41 9.59 7.31
C ILE A 222 -7.53 9.47 8.55
N GLU A 223 -7.87 8.53 9.44
CA GLU A 223 -7.10 8.21 10.64
C GLU A 223 -6.39 6.87 10.43
N ILE A 224 -5.07 6.85 10.62
CA ILE A 224 -4.26 5.63 10.59
C ILE A 224 -3.39 5.60 11.84
N ASN A 225 -3.49 4.54 12.63
CA ASN A 225 -2.71 4.34 13.87
C ASN A 225 -2.78 5.56 14.82
N GLY A 226 -3.95 6.20 14.89
CA GLY A 226 -4.21 7.41 15.69
C GLY A 226 -3.70 8.73 15.09
N GLU A 227 -3.07 8.73 13.92
CA GLU A 227 -2.71 9.96 13.19
C GLU A 227 -3.80 10.33 12.17
N VAL A 228 -4.35 11.55 12.30
CA VAL A 228 -5.50 12.01 11.49
C VAL A 228 -5.04 12.99 10.40
N THR A 229 -5.05 12.54 9.15
CA THR A 229 -4.79 13.38 7.98
C THR A 229 -6.08 14.00 7.46
N GLU A 230 -6.10 15.33 7.35
CA GLU A 230 -7.25 16.09 6.85
C GLU A 230 -7.14 16.39 5.35
N PHE A 231 -8.18 16.03 4.58
CA PHE A 231 -8.30 16.35 3.15
C PHE A 231 -9.44 17.35 2.88
N LYS A 232 -9.30 18.14 1.81
CA LYS A 232 -10.19 19.26 1.46
C LYS A 232 -10.46 19.45 -0.04
N ASP A 233 -9.97 18.60 -0.95
CA ASP A 233 -10.22 18.78 -2.39
C ASP A 233 -11.71 18.54 -2.73
N PRO A 234 -12.39 19.42 -3.47
CA PRO A 234 -13.78 19.20 -3.91
C PRO A 234 -13.95 18.14 -5.02
N LYS A 235 -12.86 17.62 -5.60
CA LYS A 235 -12.85 16.65 -6.71
C LYS A 235 -12.55 15.23 -6.24
N THR A 236 -12.66 14.28 -7.18
CA THR A 236 -12.22 12.89 -7.04
C THR A 236 -10.76 12.78 -6.60
N VAL A 237 -10.53 12.32 -5.36
CA VAL A 237 -9.19 11.97 -4.83
C VAL A 237 -9.02 10.46 -4.78
N ARG A 238 -7.78 9.98 -4.88
CA ARG A 238 -7.45 8.55 -4.89
C ARG A 238 -6.23 8.27 -4.04
N PHE A 239 -6.23 7.12 -3.37
CA PHE A 239 -5.16 6.73 -2.47
C PHE A 239 -4.72 5.29 -2.71
N SER A 240 -3.42 5.06 -2.55
CA SER A 240 -2.90 3.74 -2.18
C SER A 240 -2.63 3.73 -0.69
N TYR A 241 -3.11 2.70 0.00
CA TYR A 241 -2.61 2.30 1.31
C TYR A 241 -1.84 1.00 1.10
N ILE A 242 -0.51 1.06 1.18
CA ILE A 242 0.38 -0.08 0.88
C ILE A 242 1.45 -0.12 1.97
N ASP A 243 1.63 -1.29 2.58
CA ASP A 243 2.66 -1.57 3.59
C ASP A 243 2.59 -0.59 4.78
N SER A 244 1.35 -0.20 5.13
CA SER A 244 0.95 0.82 6.12
C SER A 244 1.20 2.29 5.74
N GLU A 245 1.77 2.62 4.57
CA GLU A 245 1.86 3.99 4.06
C GLU A 245 0.57 4.37 3.30
N LEU A 246 -0.10 5.45 3.72
CA LEU A 246 -1.15 6.10 2.93
C LEU A 246 -0.54 7.18 2.03
N LYS A 247 -0.84 7.10 0.74
CA LYS A 247 -0.32 8.03 -0.28
C LYS A 247 -1.43 8.44 -1.24
N GLU A 248 -1.58 9.74 -1.47
CA GLU A 248 -2.45 10.26 -2.55
C GLU A 248 -1.82 9.99 -3.92
N ILE A 249 -2.61 9.53 -4.88
CA ILE A 249 -2.13 9.04 -6.18
C ILE A 249 -2.97 9.54 -7.36
N GLY A 250 -2.31 9.79 -8.50
CA GLY A 250 -2.96 10.16 -9.75
C GLY A 250 -3.71 8.99 -10.42
N PHE A 251 -4.54 9.30 -11.43
CA PHE A 251 -5.33 8.29 -12.15
C PHE A 251 -4.47 7.19 -12.81
N ASP A 252 -3.35 7.55 -13.43
CA ASP A 252 -2.47 6.57 -14.09
C ASP A 252 -1.72 5.68 -13.10
N GLU A 253 -1.44 6.19 -11.89
CA GLU A 253 -0.88 5.41 -10.78
C GLU A 253 -1.93 4.42 -10.26
N PHE A 254 -3.16 4.89 -10.02
CA PHE A 254 -4.30 4.06 -9.66
C PHE A 254 -4.55 2.96 -10.71
N LYS A 255 -4.58 3.32 -12.01
CA LYS A 255 -4.67 2.36 -13.12
C LYS A 255 -3.55 1.34 -13.06
N ARG A 256 -2.28 1.76 -12.86
CA ARG A 256 -1.13 0.84 -12.84
C ARG A 256 -1.24 -0.18 -11.72
N LEU A 257 -1.59 0.26 -10.52
CA LEU A 257 -1.79 -0.61 -9.37
C LEU A 257 -3.04 -1.51 -9.56
N ASN A 258 -4.12 -1.00 -10.17
CA ASN A 258 -5.33 -1.74 -10.52
C ASN A 258 -5.23 -2.52 -11.85
N ARG A 259 -4.06 -3.05 -12.19
CA ARG A 259 -3.82 -3.92 -13.36
C ARG A 259 -4.26 -3.32 -14.72
N GLY A 260 -4.15 -2.00 -14.85
CA GLY A 260 -4.54 -1.20 -16.03
C GLY A 260 -5.97 -0.64 -15.99
N ASN A 261 -6.81 -1.02 -15.03
CA ASN A 261 -8.23 -0.65 -14.98
C ASN A 261 -8.43 0.68 -14.25
N GLY A 262 -9.33 1.52 -14.75
CA GLY A 262 -9.86 2.65 -13.97
C GLY A 262 -10.66 2.18 -12.74
N TRP A 263 -11.16 3.12 -11.95
CA TRP A 263 -12.16 2.78 -10.93
C TRP A 263 -13.44 2.23 -11.60
#